data_AF-A0A524M3F1-F1
#
_entry.id   AF-A0A524M3F1-F1
#
_cell.length_a   1.000
_cell.length_b   1.000
_cell.length_c   1.000
_cell.angle_alpha   90.00
_cell.angle_beta   90.00
_cell.angle_gamma   90.00
#
_symmetry.space_group_name_H-M   'P 1'
#
loop_
_entity.id
_entity.type
_entity.pdbx_description
1 polymer ?
#
loop_
_entity_poly.entity_id
_entity_poly.type
_entity_poly.pdbx_seq_one_letter_code
_entity_poly.pdbx_strand_id
1 'polypeptide(L)'
;MRFSRYNRVIPLLVVLLSSFFIVPGSASLNTPIASMSYLTYFGGSNIEEVTSTSCRADGAIAIAGHTNSLDLPVTDDAFQDEFRGGDWDIFVAMFSSAGDLIFCTYLGGSAREHFDSVTFDNSGNIVVAGFTRSEDFPVTSNALQTECAGESDGFLVTISDDGTSLLYGTYFGGNSSDEIESVEIDEEGNYLFSGTTSSIGLATEGAYQNHPQGGEDIYVAKLAHDGSEILFFSYFGGLTTDRLECMAIDSTHNFILSGLTRSSDFPTTSDAFQSNYSGSGDAFLTKISSNGSRLEWSTLVGGTDEEYGRGVDVDSLDNVILAGQTRSTDLQTSNAIQPNHGGGTYDTFLYKCTFEGENQFLSYLGGNQFDLAYDVKFDTNDRPVVV
;
A
#
# COMPACT_ATOMS: atom_id res chain seq x y z
N MET A 1 2.00 -17.50 20.85
CA MET A 1 1.94 -18.97 20.72
C MET A 1 2.25 -19.27 19.25
N ARG A 2 3.24 -20.13 18.98
CA ARG A 2 3.89 -20.33 17.67
C ARG A 2 2.89 -20.62 16.53
N PHE A 3 2.96 -19.86 15.44
CA PHE A 3 2.68 -20.37 14.10
C PHE A 3 3.99 -20.45 13.32
N SER A 4 4.74 -21.52 13.61
CA SER A 4 5.66 -22.14 12.67
C SER A 4 4.92 -23.36 12.14
N ARG A 5 4.57 -23.33 10.84
CA ARG A 5 4.34 -24.50 9.97
C ARG A 5 3.86 -23.99 8.62
N TYR A 6 4.81 -23.80 7.69
CA TYR A 6 4.83 -24.41 6.36
C TYR A 6 6.22 -24.17 5.75
N ASN A 7 7.19 -25.05 6.02
CA ASN A 7 8.35 -25.22 5.14
C ASN A 7 7.90 -25.99 3.90
N ARG A 8 7.16 -25.33 3.01
CA ARG A 8 7.03 -25.77 1.64
C ARG A 8 7.75 -24.73 0.80
N VAL A 9 8.81 -25.17 0.11
CA VAL A 9 9.35 -24.48 -1.06
C VAL A 9 8.19 -24.35 -2.04
N ILE A 10 7.58 -23.17 -2.11
CA ILE A 10 6.59 -22.86 -3.13
C ILE A 10 7.32 -21.93 -4.08
N PRO A 11 7.82 -22.45 -5.21
CA PRO A 11 8.16 -21.58 -6.32
C PRO A 11 6.97 -20.64 -6.63
N LEU A 12 7.17 -19.32 -6.49
CA LEU A 12 6.20 -18.27 -6.79
C LEU A 12 5.75 -18.29 -8.26
N LEU A 13 4.45 -18.52 -8.46
CA LEU A 13 3.81 -18.46 -9.76
C LEU A 13 3.39 -17.02 -10.06
N VAL A 14 4.10 -16.33 -10.96
CA VAL A 14 3.68 -15.00 -11.42
C VAL A 14 2.70 -15.18 -12.59
N VAL A 15 1.40 -15.15 -12.29
CA VAL A 15 0.33 -15.14 -13.28
C VAL A 15 0.03 -13.69 -13.65
N LEU A 16 0.56 -13.22 -14.78
CA LEU A 16 0.22 -11.90 -15.31
C LEU A 16 -0.75 -12.07 -16.47
N LEU A 17 -2.01 -11.74 -16.20
CA LEU A 17 -3.06 -11.69 -17.21
C LEU A 17 -2.88 -10.39 -17.99
N SER A 18 -2.86 -10.46 -19.33
CA SER A 18 -3.23 -9.28 -20.09
C SER A 18 -4.72 -9.01 -19.84
N SER A 19 -5.03 -7.74 -19.63
CA SER A 19 -6.35 -7.19 -19.33
C SER A 19 -7.46 -7.76 -20.23
N PHE A 20 -8.71 -7.89 -19.72
CA PHE A 20 -9.92 -7.25 -20.29
C PHE A 20 -11.31 -7.75 -19.78
N PHE A 21 -12.21 -6.76 -19.65
CA PHE A 21 -13.69 -6.71 -19.72
C PHE A 21 -14.58 -7.87 -19.20
N ILE A 22 -15.37 -7.56 -18.16
CA ILE A 22 -16.66 -8.21 -17.85
C ILE A 22 -17.83 -7.30 -18.23
N VAL A 23 -18.75 -7.80 -19.06
CA VAL A 23 -20.09 -7.21 -19.28
C VAL A 23 -21.10 -8.05 -18.48
N PRO A 24 -21.88 -7.50 -17.55
CA PRO A 24 -23.05 -8.21 -17.04
C PRO A 24 -24.30 -7.81 -17.83
N GLY A 25 -24.92 -8.78 -18.50
CA GLY A 25 -26.22 -8.56 -19.15
C GLY A 25 -26.72 -9.67 -20.10
N SER A 26 -27.11 -10.81 -19.53
CA SER A 26 -27.96 -11.88 -20.12
C SER A 26 -27.52 -12.60 -21.42
N ALA A 27 -27.15 -13.88 -21.24
CA ALA A 27 -27.34 -15.00 -22.16
C ALA A 27 -26.67 -14.98 -23.56
N SER A 28 -25.37 -15.29 -23.61
CA SER A 28 -24.86 -16.47 -24.33
C SER A 28 -23.39 -16.70 -23.95
N LEU A 29 -23.08 -17.91 -23.45
CA LEU A 29 -21.73 -18.40 -23.15
C LEU A 29 -21.00 -18.62 -24.48
N ASN A 30 -20.25 -17.63 -24.97
CA ASN A 30 -19.18 -17.78 -25.98
C ASN A 30 -18.37 -16.49 -26.16
N THR A 31 -18.09 -15.77 -25.07
CA THR A 31 -17.07 -14.70 -25.06
C THR A 31 -15.73 -15.30 -24.63
N PRO A 32 -14.60 -14.90 -25.25
CA PRO A 32 -13.31 -15.50 -24.93
C PRO A 32 -12.98 -15.22 -23.47
N ILE A 33 -12.73 -16.28 -22.72
CA ILE A 33 -12.09 -16.23 -21.40
C ILE A 33 -10.72 -15.57 -21.61
N ALA A 34 -10.33 -14.68 -20.69
CA ALA A 34 -9.02 -14.02 -20.68
C ALA A 34 -7.92 -14.96 -21.19
N SER A 35 -7.24 -14.58 -22.26
CA SER A 35 -6.08 -15.32 -22.75
C SER A 35 -4.88 -14.88 -21.94
N MET A 36 -4.34 -15.78 -21.14
CA MET A 36 -3.05 -15.60 -20.46
C MET A 36 -1.98 -15.19 -21.48
N SER A 37 -1.38 -14.00 -21.31
CA SER A 37 -0.30 -13.53 -22.19
C SER A 37 0.97 -14.33 -22.00
N TYR A 38 1.37 -14.50 -20.75
CA TYR A 38 2.47 -15.37 -20.36
C TYR A 38 2.27 -15.85 -18.92
N LEU A 39 3.06 -16.86 -18.57
CA LEU A 39 3.17 -17.39 -17.23
C LEU A 39 4.64 -17.66 -17.00
N THR A 40 5.20 -17.09 -15.94
CA THR A 40 6.60 -17.31 -15.61
C THR A 40 6.76 -17.71 -14.14
N TYR A 41 7.95 -18.20 -13.84
CA TYR A 41 8.41 -18.52 -12.50
C TYR A 41 9.53 -17.55 -12.14
N PHE A 42 9.45 -16.97 -10.95
CA PHE A 42 10.48 -16.12 -10.39
C PHE A 42 10.69 -16.50 -8.93
N GLY A 43 11.93 -16.58 -8.48
CA GLY A 43 12.24 -16.88 -7.09
C GLY A 43 13.52 -17.69 -6.91
N GLY A 44 13.94 -17.81 -5.66
CA GLY A 44 15.13 -18.52 -5.24
C GLY A 44 14.79 -19.86 -4.62
N SER A 45 15.65 -20.32 -3.72
CA SER A 45 15.52 -21.59 -3.00
C SER A 45 14.64 -21.52 -1.75
N ASN A 46 14.31 -20.32 -1.28
CA ASN A 46 13.57 -20.06 -0.06
C ASN A 46 12.24 -19.32 -0.35
N ILE A 47 11.84 -18.35 0.49
CA ILE A 47 10.54 -17.70 0.37
C ILE A 47 10.69 -16.38 -0.38
N GLU A 48 9.81 -16.16 -1.35
CA GLU A 48 9.56 -14.87 -1.99
C GLU A 48 8.07 -14.51 -1.81
N GLU A 49 7.81 -13.38 -1.15
CA GLU A 49 6.46 -12.82 -1.04
C GLU A 49 6.39 -11.56 -1.91
N VAL A 50 5.82 -11.66 -3.11
CA VAL A 50 5.45 -10.49 -3.91
C VAL A 50 4.21 -9.87 -3.29
N THR A 51 4.35 -8.64 -2.81
CA THR A 51 3.25 -7.90 -2.18
C THR A 51 2.79 -6.73 -3.02
N SER A 52 3.53 -6.32 -4.06
CA SER A 52 3.11 -5.26 -4.96
C SER A 52 3.61 -5.43 -6.40
N THR A 53 2.85 -4.85 -7.32
CA THR A 53 3.18 -4.79 -8.75
C THR A 53 2.87 -3.41 -9.30
N SER A 54 3.73 -2.88 -10.17
CA SER A 54 3.48 -1.63 -10.91
C SER A 54 3.78 -1.82 -12.38
N CYS A 55 3.04 -1.13 -13.25
CA CYS A 55 3.14 -1.29 -14.71
C CYS A 55 3.58 0.03 -15.37
N ARG A 56 4.60 -0.05 -16.22
CA ARG A 56 5.05 1.05 -17.08
C ARG A 56 4.14 1.19 -18.30
N ALA A 57 4.16 2.38 -18.90
CA ALA A 57 3.39 2.68 -20.12
C ALA A 57 3.76 1.80 -21.34
N ASP A 58 4.97 1.25 -21.38
CA ASP A 58 5.42 0.29 -22.40
C ASP A 58 4.97 -1.17 -22.13
N GLY A 59 4.28 -1.38 -21.01
CA GLY A 59 3.78 -2.67 -20.56
C GLY A 59 4.81 -3.51 -19.80
N ALA A 60 5.98 -2.97 -19.46
CA ALA A 60 6.89 -3.60 -18.52
C ALA A 60 6.30 -3.57 -17.10
N ILE A 61 6.51 -4.63 -16.33
CA ILE A 61 5.89 -4.83 -15.02
C ILE A 61 7.00 -5.01 -13.98
N ALA A 62 7.03 -4.11 -13.01
CA ALA A 62 7.82 -4.28 -11.79
C ALA A 62 7.02 -5.15 -10.81
N ILE A 63 7.71 -6.11 -10.20
CA ILE A 63 7.25 -6.82 -9.01
C ILE A 63 8.25 -6.54 -7.89
N ALA A 64 7.75 -6.35 -6.69
CA ALA A 64 8.59 -6.16 -5.52
C ALA A 64 7.97 -6.85 -4.30
N GLY A 65 8.82 -7.14 -3.32
CA GLY A 65 8.45 -7.97 -2.19
C GLY A 65 9.63 -8.34 -1.31
N HIS A 66 9.41 -9.32 -0.43
CA HIS A 66 10.38 -9.80 0.54
C HIS A 66 10.96 -11.13 0.15
N THR A 67 12.25 -11.33 0.42
CA THR A 67 12.90 -12.62 0.25
C THR A 67 13.91 -12.90 1.36
N ASN A 68 14.09 -14.19 1.64
CA ASN A 68 15.21 -14.72 2.43
C ASN A 68 15.99 -15.79 1.65
N SER A 69 15.86 -15.76 0.32
CA SER A 69 16.64 -16.57 -0.60
C SER A 69 18.00 -15.92 -0.84
N LEU A 70 19.03 -16.76 -0.95
CA LEU A 70 20.40 -16.35 -1.27
C LEU A 70 20.71 -16.44 -2.78
N ASP A 71 19.73 -16.88 -3.57
CA ASP A 71 19.90 -17.33 -4.95
C ASP A 71 18.75 -16.89 -5.85
N LEU A 72 18.25 -15.67 -5.67
CA LEU A 72 17.37 -15.05 -6.66
C LEU A 72 18.05 -15.01 -8.05
N PRO A 73 17.27 -14.98 -9.15
CA PRO A 73 17.79 -14.83 -10.51
C PRO A 73 18.25 -13.39 -10.79
N VAL A 74 19.16 -12.88 -9.96
CA VAL A 74 19.77 -11.55 -10.05
C VAL A 74 20.48 -11.39 -11.40
N THR A 75 20.38 -10.22 -12.02
CA THR A 75 21.10 -9.89 -13.25
C THR A 75 22.54 -9.44 -12.98
N ASP A 76 23.45 -9.68 -13.93
CA ASP A 76 24.90 -9.46 -13.75
C ASP A 76 25.31 -8.03 -13.31
N ASP A 77 24.45 -7.04 -13.58
CA ASP A 77 24.64 -5.62 -13.31
C ASP A 77 23.71 -5.06 -12.22
N ALA A 78 23.07 -5.94 -11.44
CA ALA A 78 22.17 -5.54 -10.37
C ALA A 78 22.84 -4.61 -9.36
N PHE A 79 22.08 -3.61 -8.88
CA PHE A 79 22.52 -2.67 -7.85
C PHE A 79 23.02 -3.38 -6.59
N GLN A 80 22.30 -4.39 -6.11
CA GLN A 80 22.76 -5.34 -5.10
C GLN A 80 22.49 -6.77 -5.58
N ASP A 81 23.54 -7.57 -5.55
CA ASP A 81 23.57 -8.94 -6.08
C ASP A 81 23.45 -10.03 -5.03
N GLU A 82 23.43 -9.66 -3.75
CA GLU A 82 23.42 -10.57 -2.62
C GLU A 82 22.41 -10.12 -1.56
N PHE A 83 21.75 -11.10 -0.96
CA PHE A 83 21.05 -10.95 0.32
C PHE A 83 22.02 -10.50 1.41
N ARG A 84 21.74 -9.36 2.05
CA ARG A 84 22.65 -8.67 2.97
C ARG A 84 22.49 -9.12 4.42
N GLY A 85 21.35 -9.65 4.83
CA GLY A 85 21.22 -10.23 6.17
C GLY A 85 19.80 -10.19 6.74
N GLY A 86 19.72 -10.25 8.07
CA GLY A 86 18.43 -10.24 8.75
C GLY A 86 17.51 -11.42 8.45
N ASP A 87 16.21 -11.19 8.70
CA ASP A 87 15.15 -12.17 8.43
C ASP A 87 14.66 -12.09 6.96
N TRP A 88 14.71 -10.90 6.36
CA TRP A 88 14.18 -10.56 5.04
C TRP A 88 14.90 -9.34 4.47
N ASP A 89 15.26 -9.43 3.19
CA ASP A 89 15.63 -8.31 2.33
C ASP A 89 14.49 -8.08 1.33
N ILE A 90 14.51 -6.92 0.68
CA ILE A 90 13.62 -6.61 -0.42
C ILE A 90 14.23 -7.15 -1.71
N PHE A 91 13.39 -7.55 -2.65
CA PHE A 91 13.79 -7.70 -4.03
C PHE A 91 12.93 -6.83 -4.95
N VAL A 92 13.53 -6.39 -6.04
CA VAL A 92 12.84 -5.71 -7.14
C VAL A 92 13.20 -6.43 -8.43
N ALA A 93 12.18 -6.86 -9.17
CA ALA A 93 12.36 -7.47 -10.47
C ALA A 93 11.45 -6.81 -11.51
N MET A 94 11.97 -6.62 -12.71
CA MET A 94 11.23 -6.05 -13.83
C MET A 94 11.10 -7.07 -14.94
N PHE A 95 9.90 -7.20 -15.50
CA PHE A 95 9.61 -8.06 -16.63
C PHE A 95 9.16 -7.23 -17.83
N SER A 96 9.56 -7.64 -19.02
CA SER A 96 9.03 -7.08 -20.27
C SER A 96 7.56 -7.43 -20.42
N SER A 97 6.86 -6.75 -21.34
CA SER A 97 5.47 -7.10 -21.69
C SER A 97 5.31 -8.51 -22.29
N ALA A 98 6.43 -9.15 -22.69
CA ALA A 98 6.48 -10.54 -23.14
C ALA A 98 6.76 -11.54 -22.00
N GLY A 99 7.09 -11.06 -20.80
CA GLY A 99 7.41 -11.89 -19.63
C GLY A 99 8.87 -12.27 -19.47
N ASP A 100 9.77 -11.65 -20.24
CA ASP A 100 11.21 -11.83 -20.08
C ASP A 100 11.71 -10.98 -18.90
N LEU A 101 12.56 -11.56 -18.04
CA LEU A 101 13.20 -10.80 -16.96
C LEU A 101 14.16 -9.75 -17.56
N ILE A 102 13.90 -8.48 -17.25
CA ILE A 102 14.75 -7.34 -17.64
C ILE A 102 15.88 -7.18 -16.62
N PHE A 103 15.53 -7.05 -15.33
CA PHE A 103 16.50 -7.03 -14.24
C PHE A 103 15.90 -7.65 -12.97
N CYS A 104 16.78 -8.04 -12.05
CA CYS A 104 16.44 -8.42 -10.68
C CYS A 104 17.57 -7.97 -9.75
N THR A 105 17.22 -7.28 -8.67
CA THR A 105 18.17 -6.83 -7.64
C THR A 105 17.61 -7.12 -6.25
N TYR A 106 18.50 -7.35 -5.29
CA TYR A 106 18.18 -7.20 -3.87
C TYR A 106 18.15 -5.71 -3.50
N LEU A 107 17.54 -5.41 -2.36
CA LEU A 107 17.60 -4.13 -1.67
C LEU A 107 17.53 -4.39 -0.16
N GLY A 108 18.62 -4.18 0.56
CA GLY A 108 18.66 -4.45 1.99
C GLY A 108 19.99 -4.15 2.67
N GLY A 109 20.01 -4.38 3.98
CA GLY A 109 21.15 -4.23 4.88
C GLY A 109 21.33 -5.47 5.76
N SER A 110 22.02 -5.32 6.88
CA SER A 110 22.40 -6.44 7.75
C SER A 110 21.27 -6.96 8.65
N ALA A 111 20.18 -6.22 8.79
CA ALA A 111 19.00 -6.53 9.60
C ALA A 111 17.75 -6.69 8.73
N ARG A 112 16.56 -6.65 9.33
CA ARG A 112 15.31 -6.91 8.63
C ARG A 112 14.83 -5.66 7.87
N GLU A 113 14.47 -5.87 6.62
CA GLU A 113 13.67 -4.93 5.83
C GLU A 113 12.21 -5.37 5.72
N HIS A 114 11.35 -4.39 5.46
CA HIS A 114 9.98 -4.56 5.02
C HIS A 114 9.69 -3.59 3.86
N PHE A 115 8.75 -3.94 3.00
CA PHE A 115 8.51 -3.40 1.68
C PHE A 115 7.02 -3.34 1.60
N ASP A 116 6.56 -2.16 1.26
CA ASP A 116 5.17 -1.80 1.33
C ASP A 116 4.71 -1.19 0.00
N SER A 117 5.60 -0.47 -0.72
CA SER A 117 5.20 0.26 -1.92
C SER A 117 6.27 0.33 -2.99
N VAL A 118 5.85 0.14 -4.25
CA VAL A 118 6.65 0.36 -5.46
C VAL A 118 5.87 1.21 -6.45
N THR A 119 6.51 2.24 -6.99
CA THR A 119 5.95 3.07 -8.07
C THR A 119 7.05 3.51 -9.04
N PHE A 120 6.70 4.29 -10.07
CA PHE A 120 7.64 4.87 -11.01
C PHE A 120 7.70 6.39 -10.86
N ASP A 121 8.90 6.96 -10.95
CA ASP A 121 9.04 8.40 -11.11
C ASP A 121 8.73 8.86 -12.55
N ASN A 122 8.68 10.18 -12.75
CA ASN A 122 8.41 10.77 -14.07
C ASN A 122 9.49 10.47 -15.13
N SER A 123 10.64 9.93 -14.72
CA SER A 123 11.71 9.48 -15.61
C SER A 123 11.64 7.96 -15.89
N GLY A 124 10.74 7.23 -15.23
CA GLY A 124 10.59 5.78 -15.33
C GLY A 124 11.51 4.98 -14.40
N ASN A 125 12.20 5.63 -13.47
CA ASN A 125 12.98 4.97 -12.43
C ASN A 125 12.03 4.36 -11.38
N ILE A 126 12.50 3.34 -10.67
CA ILE A 126 11.68 2.62 -9.68
C ILE A 126 11.85 3.27 -8.32
N VAL A 127 10.74 3.67 -7.71
CA VAL A 127 10.71 4.19 -6.34
C VAL A 127 10.18 3.09 -5.43
N VAL A 128 10.91 2.80 -4.37
CA VAL A 128 10.64 1.73 -3.41
C VAL A 128 10.58 2.32 -2.01
N ALA A 129 9.55 1.96 -1.25
CA ALA A 129 9.39 2.38 0.13
C ALA A 129 8.96 1.23 1.05
N GLY A 130 9.24 1.41 2.34
CA GLY A 130 8.92 0.48 3.41
C GLY A 130 9.62 0.89 4.71
N PHE A 131 10.01 -0.08 5.53
CA PHE A 131 10.84 0.16 6.72
C PHE A 131 12.09 -0.72 6.77
N THR A 132 13.11 -0.26 7.48
CA THR A 132 14.35 -1.01 7.72
C THR A 132 14.73 -0.95 9.20
N ARG A 133 15.35 -2.03 9.68
CA ARG A 133 16.03 -2.10 10.99
C ARG A 133 17.55 -2.09 10.84
N SER A 134 18.04 -1.90 9.62
CA SER A 134 19.46 -1.96 9.28
C SER A 134 20.10 -0.60 9.47
N GLU A 135 21.20 -0.54 10.21
CA GLU A 135 22.03 0.68 10.31
C GLU A 135 22.84 0.92 9.01
N ASP A 136 23.00 -0.12 8.19
CA ASP A 136 23.76 -0.16 6.94
C ASP A 136 22.86 -0.27 5.70
N PHE A 137 21.58 0.12 5.79
CA PHE A 137 20.69 0.19 4.64
C PHE A 137 21.25 1.15 3.56
N PRO A 138 21.08 0.86 2.26
CA PRO A 138 21.68 1.67 1.21
C PRO A 138 21.06 3.08 1.12
N VAL A 139 21.90 4.10 1.33
CA VAL A 139 21.53 5.52 1.19
C VAL A 139 22.52 6.26 0.30
N THR A 140 22.07 7.35 -0.32
CA THR A 140 22.95 8.22 -1.10
C THR A 140 23.61 9.28 -0.24
N SER A 141 24.71 9.87 -0.70
CA SER A 141 25.43 10.91 0.04
C SER A 141 24.64 12.21 0.23
N ASN A 142 23.59 12.41 -0.57
CA ASN A 142 22.65 13.52 -0.50
C ASN A 142 21.31 13.12 0.15
N ALA A 143 21.25 12.01 0.88
CA ALA A 143 20.05 11.58 1.59
C ALA A 143 19.54 12.67 2.55
N LEU A 144 18.21 12.73 2.73
CA LEU A 144 17.59 13.58 3.75
C LEU A 144 18.03 13.15 5.15
N GLN A 145 18.10 11.83 5.38
CA GLN A 145 18.54 11.20 6.62
C GLN A 145 19.46 10.02 6.27
N THR A 146 20.68 10.03 6.82
CA THR A 146 21.75 9.08 6.49
C THR A 146 21.90 7.93 7.50
N GLU A 147 21.19 7.97 8.61
CA GLU A 147 21.27 7.00 9.70
C GLU A 147 19.87 6.63 10.18
N CYS A 148 19.65 5.37 10.54
CA CYS A 148 18.45 4.92 11.24
C CYS A 148 18.42 5.55 12.64
N ALA A 149 17.39 6.33 12.96
CA ALA A 149 17.28 7.09 14.20
C ALA A 149 16.49 6.35 15.30
N GLY A 150 15.65 5.38 14.93
CA GLY A 150 14.79 4.62 15.84
C GLY A 150 15.02 3.11 15.83
N GLU A 151 14.04 2.36 16.35
CA GLU A 151 14.07 0.87 16.31
C GLU A 151 13.87 0.33 14.89
N SER A 152 13.14 1.09 14.07
CA SER A 152 12.97 0.90 12.64
C SER A 152 12.60 2.24 12.04
N ASP A 153 13.24 2.62 10.95
CA ASP A 153 12.89 3.83 10.22
C ASP A 153 12.24 3.46 8.89
N GLY A 154 11.36 4.33 8.41
CA GLY A 154 10.92 4.29 7.03
C GLY A 154 12.13 4.47 6.12
N PHE A 155 12.06 3.94 4.90
CA PHE A 155 13.02 4.30 3.86
C PHE A 155 12.30 4.64 2.57
N LEU A 156 12.97 5.45 1.75
CA LEU A 156 12.59 5.71 0.38
C LEU A 156 13.84 5.63 -0.49
N VAL A 157 13.81 4.78 -1.51
CA VAL A 157 14.90 4.71 -2.50
C VAL A 157 14.39 4.74 -3.92
N THR A 158 15.17 5.38 -4.79
CA THR A 158 14.96 5.42 -6.23
C THR A 158 16.08 4.64 -6.90
N ILE A 159 15.72 3.57 -7.62
CA ILE A 159 16.63 2.72 -8.40
C ILE A 159 16.47 3.07 -9.88
N SER A 160 17.56 3.12 -10.64
CA SER A 160 17.50 3.36 -12.08
C SER A 160 16.58 2.37 -12.80
N ASP A 161 15.99 2.80 -13.91
CA ASP A 161 15.01 2.02 -14.67
C ASP A 161 15.51 0.67 -15.21
N ASP A 162 16.84 0.49 -15.25
CA ASP A 162 17.54 -0.74 -15.58
C ASP A 162 17.95 -1.59 -14.36
N GLY A 163 17.69 -1.13 -13.13
CA GLY A 163 17.99 -1.84 -11.89
C GLY A 163 19.45 -1.80 -11.44
N THR A 164 20.30 -1.03 -12.12
CA THR A 164 21.77 -1.11 -11.94
C THR A 164 22.35 -0.12 -10.93
N SER A 165 21.59 0.92 -10.56
CA SER A 165 22.11 2.00 -9.70
C SER A 165 21.08 2.57 -8.74
N LEU A 166 21.54 2.91 -7.53
CA LEU A 166 20.80 3.70 -6.56
C LEU A 166 20.95 5.19 -6.89
N LEU A 167 19.87 5.83 -7.31
CA LEU A 167 19.82 7.24 -7.70
C LEU A 167 19.56 8.16 -6.50
N TYR A 168 18.73 7.70 -5.57
CA TYR A 168 18.45 8.36 -4.30
C TYR A 168 18.12 7.29 -3.26
N GLY A 169 18.49 7.50 -2.01
CA GLY A 169 18.14 6.59 -0.92
C GLY A 169 18.26 7.32 0.41
N THR A 170 17.22 7.27 1.23
CA THR A 170 17.18 7.92 2.54
C THR A 170 16.45 7.06 3.55
N TYR A 171 16.84 7.16 4.82
CA TYR A 171 15.95 6.84 5.93
C TYR A 171 14.90 7.94 6.09
N PHE A 172 13.87 7.67 6.87
CA PHE A 172 12.84 8.62 7.25
C PHE A 172 12.21 8.20 8.58
N GLY A 173 12.40 9.00 9.62
CA GLY A 173 11.79 8.72 10.92
C GLY A 173 12.30 9.62 12.04
N GLY A 174 11.91 9.25 13.25
CA GLY A 174 12.39 9.85 14.50
C GLY A 174 13.06 8.81 15.38
N ASN A 175 12.92 8.94 16.70
CA ASN A 175 13.60 8.05 17.66
C ASN A 175 12.78 6.78 18.02
N SER A 176 11.67 6.53 17.33
CA SER A 176 10.75 5.42 17.61
C SER A 176 10.62 4.50 16.38
N SER A 177 9.52 3.77 16.22
CA SER A 177 9.26 3.03 14.97
C SER A 177 8.50 3.91 13.99
N ASP A 178 9.01 3.94 12.75
CA ASP A 178 8.49 4.68 11.62
C ASP A 178 8.43 3.78 10.39
N GLU A 179 7.36 3.90 9.61
CA GLU A 179 7.14 3.12 8.40
C GLU A 179 6.68 4.06 7.27
N ILE A 180 7.07 3.78 6.01
CA ILE A 180 6.45 4.39 4.82
C ILE A 180 5.68 3.28 4.12
N GLU A 181 4.36 3.21 4.30
CA GLU A 181 3.58 2.11 3.71
C GLU A 181 3.11 2.40 2.27
N SER A 182 3.07 3.66 1.83
CA SER A 182 2.66 4.00 0.46
C SER A 182 3.36 5.24 -0.07
N VAL A 183 3.74 5.21 -1.35
CA VAL A 183 4.35 6.34 -2.08
C VAL A 183 3.76 6.49 -3.48
N GLU A 184 3.52 7.74 -3.87
CA GLU A 184 3.10 8.17 -5.21
C GLU A 184 3.91 9.39 -5.64
N ILE A 185 3.94 9.66 -6.95
CA ILE A 185 4.72 10.76 -7.54
C ILE A 185 3.79 11.79 -8.17
N ASP A 186 4.00 13.07 -7.87
CA ASP A 186 3.24 14.16 -8.51
C ASP A 186 3.84 14.62 -9.85
N GLU A 187 3.13 15.55 -10.53
CA GLU A 187 3.56 16.09 -11.82
C GLU A 187 4.91 16.83 -11.76
N GLU A 188 5.28 17.37 -10.59
CA GLU A 188 6.59 17.99 -10.36
C GLU A 188 7.70 16.98 -10.00
N GLY A 189 7.36 15.71 -9.83
CA GLY A 189 8.30 14.64 -9.46
C GLY A 189 8.58 14.54 -7.96
N ASN A 190 7.80 15.22 -7.11
CA ASN A 190 7.91 15.08 -5.67
C ASN A 190 7.31 13.75 -5.22
N TYR A 191 7.82 13.23 -4.11
CA TYR A 191 7.31 12.01 -3.49
C TYR A 191 6.20 12.38 -2.51
N LEU A 192 4.98 11.92 -2.76
CA LEU A 192 3.85 11.98 -1.85
C LEU A 192 3.77 10.64 -1.16
N PHE A 193 3.91 10.62 0.16
CA PHE A 193 3.96 9.36 0.89
C PHE A 193 3.21 9.45 2.21
N SER A 194 2.77 8.30 2.67
CA SER A 194 2.04 8.15 3.92
C SER A 194 2.54 6.92 4.64
N GLY A 195 2.44 7.00 5.96
CA GLY A 195 3.07 6.04 6.84
C GLY A 195 2.34 5.91 8.17
N THR A 196 2.73 4.95 8.99
CA THR A 196 2.45 4.92 10.44
C THR A 196 3.72 5.30 11.20
N THR A 197 3.57 6.09 12.26
CA THR A 197 4.68 6.54 13.10
C THR A 197 4.31 6.57 14.58
N SER A 198 5.29 6.22 15.42
CA SER A 198 5.26 6.47 16.87
C SER A 198 6.23 7.58 17.29
N SER A 199 6.86 8.24 16.32
CA SER A 199 7.81 9.31 16.51
C SER A 199 7.11 10.67 16.62
N ILE A 200 7.66 11.53 17.49
CA ILE A 200 7.17 12.91 17.68
C ILE A 200 8.10 13.91 16.99
N GLY A 201 7.58 15.10 16.69
CA GLY A 201 8.40 16.23 16.23
C GLY A 201 8.73 16.22 14.73
N LEU A 202 8.03 15.42 13.93
CA LEU A 202 8.19 15.38 12.47
C LEU A 202 7.31 16.42 11.73
N ALA A 203 6.26 16.91 12.39
CA ALA A 203 5.31 17.84 11.77
C ALA A 203 5.93 19.17 11.34
N THR A 204 5.55 19.60 10.14
CA THR A 204 5.89 20.91 9.60
C THR A 204 4.86 21.97 10.01
N GLU A 205 5.17 23.25 9.76
CA GLU A 205 4.19 24.33 9.94
C GLU A 205 2.96 24.10 9.04
N GLY A 206 1.77 24.34 9.59
CA GLY A 206 0.50 24.17 8.86
C GLY A 206 -0.08 22.75 8.88
N ALA A 207 0.54 21.82 9.62
CA ALA A 207 0.05 20.45 9.73
C ALA A 207 -1.38 20.35 10.31
N TYR A 208 -2.17 19.39 9.84
CA TYR A 208 -3.51 19.12 10.40
C TYR A 208 -3.44 18.73 11.89
N GLN A 209 -2.58 17.76 12.22
CA GLN A 209 -2.14 17.49 13.59
C GLN A 209 -0.61 17.61 13.66
N ASN A 210 -0.10 18.20 14.74
CA ASN A 210 1.33 18.48 14.94
C ASN A 210 2.03 17.49 15.88
N HIS A 211 1.32 16.49 16.38
CA HIS A 211 1.85 15.38 17.17
C HIS A 211 0.91 14.18 17.04
N PRO A 212 1.42 12.94 17.16
CA PRO A 212 0.56 11.79 17.32
C PRO A 212 -0.29 11.98 18.58
N GLN A 213 -1.59 11.73 18.49
CA GLN A 213 -2.52 11.76 19.61
C GLN A 213 -2.40 10.49 20.46
N GLY A 214 -2.02 9.36 19.84
CA GLY A 214 -1.97 8.05 20.46
C GLY A 214 -0.58 7.40 20.45
N GLY A 215 -0.57 6.06 20.35
CA GLY A 215 0.66 5.26 20.37
C GLY A 215 1.36 5.20 19.03
N GLU A 216 0.60 4.88 17.98
CA GLU A 216 1.02 4.84 16.59
C GLU A 216 -0.09 5.50 15.79
N ASP A 217 0.25 6.55 15.05
CA ASP A 217 -0.69 7.33 14.25
C ASP A 217 -0.23 7.36 12.79
N ILE A 218 -1.19 7.60 11.89
CA ILE A 218 -0.92 7.76 10.46
C ILE A 218 -0.28 9.14 10.24
N TYR A 219 0.50 9.27 9.18
CA TYR A 219 0.93 10.57 8.66
C TYR A 219 0.81 10.64 7.14
N VAL A 220 0.78 11.88 6.65
CA VAL A 220 0.97 12.22 5.24
C VAL A 220 2.14 13.20 5.12
N ALA A 221 2.96 13.01 4.10
CA ALA A 221 4.14 13.80 3.87
C ALA A 221 4.42 13.99 2.39
N LYS A 222 5.21 15.02 2.08
CA LYS A 222 5.71 15.29 0.75
C LYS A 222 7.20 15.64 0.80
N LEU A 223 8.02 14.90 0.06
CA LEU A 223 9.46 15.12 -0.10
C LEU A 223 9.73 15.75 -1.46
N ALA A 224 10.57 16.79 -1.49
CA ALA A 224 10.98 17.44 -2.72
C ALA A 224 11.57 16.43 -3.73
N HIS A 225 11.38 16.69 -5.03
CA HIS A 225 11.79 15.77 -6.10
C HIS A 225 13.29 15.37 -6.07
N ASP A 226 14.16 16.22 -5.53
CA ASP A 226 15.59 15.97 -5.38
C ASP A 226 15.97 15.31 -4.04
N GLY A 227 14.97 15.07 -3.19
CA GLY A 227 15.10 14.45 -1.89
C GLY A 227 15.76 15.35 -0.83
N SER A 228 15.85 16.67 -1.06
CA SER A 228 16.59 17.57 -0.19
C SER A 228 15.82 18.08 1.03
N GLU A 229 14.49 18.13 0.97
CA GLU A 229 13.65 18.63 2.07
C GLU A 229 12.23 18.06 2.08
N ILE A 230 11.67 17.91 3.28
CA ILE A 230 10.24 17.64 3.49
C ILE A 230 9.47 18.94 3.31
N LEU A 231 8.64 19.00 2.27
CA LEU A 231 7.80 20.13 1.91
C LEU A 231 6.61 20.28 2.88
N PHE A 232 6.05 19.17 3.32
CA PHE A 232 5.14 19.13 4.47
C PHE A 232 5.12 17.75 5.14
N PHE A 233 4.70 17.72 6.40
CA PHE A 233 4.39 16.53 7.17
C PHE A 233 3.22 16.82 8.10
N SER A 234 2.23 15.93 8.16
CA SER A 234 1.09 16.04 9.05
C SER A 234 0.70 14.69 9.65
N TYR A 235 0.47 14.66 10.96
CA TYR A 235 -0.09 13.49 11.62
C TYR A 235 -1.61 13.41 11.42
N PHE A 236 -2.16 12.22 11.57
CA PHE A 236 -3.58 11.92 11.54
C PHE A 236 -3.91 10.67 12.38
N GLY A 237 -4.61 10.87 13.49
CA GLY A 237 -5.03 9.79 14.38
C GLY A 237 -5.84 10.28 15.58
N GLY A 238 -6.25 9.32 16.41
CA GLY A 238 -6.90 9.51 17.70
C GLY A 238 -6.01 9.02 18.86
N LEU A 239 -6.58 8.88 20.05
CA LEU A 239 -5.80 8.64 21.28
C LEU A 239 -5.19 7.22 21.41
N THR A 240 -5.39 6.32 20.44
CA THR A 240 -4.92 4.93 20.53
C THR A 240 -4.05 4.53 19.34
N THR A 241 -4.28 3.36 18.72
CA THR A 241 -3.50 2.90 17.58
C THR A 241 -4.32 3.08 16.33
N ASP A 242 -3.75 3.80 15.38
CA ASP A 242 -4.31 4.09 14.07
C ASP A 242 -3.24 3.76 13.03
N ARG A 243 -3.53 2.79 12.16
CA ARG A 243 -2.57 2.25 11.21
C ARG A 243 -3.06 2.45 9.80
N LEU A 244 -2.15 2.90 8.94
CA LEU A 244 -2.38 2.92 7.51
C LEU A 244 -2.28 1.48 6.96
N GLU A 245 -3.05 1.20 5.92
CA GLU A 245 -2.92 -0.02 5.13
C GLU A 245 -2.74 0.32 3.64
N CYS A 246 -3.41 1.37 3.14
CA CYS A 246 -3.28 1.77 1.74
C CYS A 246 -3.57 3.26 1.54
N MET A 247 -2.91 3.86 0.55
CA MET A 247 -3.16 5.21 0.05
C MET A 247 -3.46 5.18 -1.45
N ALA A 248 -4.37 6.04 -1.88
CA ALA A 248 -4.52 6.48 -3.26
C ALA A 248 -4.49 8.02 -3.31
N ILE A 249 -4.34 8.58 -4.51
CA ILE A 249 -4.29 10.02 -4.73
C ILE A 249 -5.35 10.42 -5.75
N ASP A 250 -6.13 11.46 -5.46
CA ASP A 250 -7.12 11.99 -6.41
C ASP A 250 -6.50 12.92 -7.48
N SER A 251 -7.29 13.33 -8.47
CA SER A 251 -6.85 14.21 -9.56
C SER A 251 -6.35 15.59 -9.11
N THR A 252 -6.55 15.96 -7.85
CA THR A 252 -6.08 17.22 -7.24
C THR A 252 -4.97 17.00 -6.20
N HIS A 253 -4.39 15.80 -6.20
CA HIS A 253 -3.32 15.35 -5.31
C HIS A 253 -3.70 15.27 -3.83
N ASN A 254 -4.99 15.15 -3.49
CA ASN A 254 -5.38 14.87 -2.11
C ASN A 254 -5.11 13.40 -1.76
N PHE A 255 -4.79 13.18 -0.50
CA PHE A 255 -4.49 11.87 0.05
C PHE A 255 -5.79 11.16 0.39
N ILE A 256 -6.03 10.00 -0.22
CA ILE A 256 -7.13 9.10 0.12
C ILE A 256 -6.53 7.93 0.90
N LEU A 257 -6.83 7.85 2.19
CA LEU A 257 -6.21 6.92 3.12
C LEU A 257 -7.24 5.90 3.60
N SER A 258 -6.79 4.65 3.73
CA SER A 258 -7.55 3.59 4.38
C SER A 258 -6.68 2.77 5.30
N GLY A 259 -7.30 2.17 6.30
CA GLY A 259 -6.60 1.36 7.28
C GLY A 259 -7.48 0.93 8.44
N LEU A 260 -6.87 0.74 9.60
CA LEU A 260 -7.50 0.32 10.85
C LEU A 260 -7.37 1.43 11.89
N THR A 261 -8.46 1.76 12.56
CA THR A 261 -8.44 2.55 13.80
C THR A 261 -8.90 1.71 14.98
N ARG A 262 -8.28 1.91 16.15
CA ARG A 262 -8.80 1.44 17.46
C ARG A 262 -9.24 2.60 18.35
N SER A 263 -9.26 3.80 17.79
CA SER A 263 -9.46 5.06 18.50
C SER A 263 -10.93 5.46 18.50
N SER A 264 -11.54 5.53 19.69
CA SER A 264 -12.93 5.98 19.85
C SER A 264 -13.16 7.44 19.45
N ASP A 265 -12.07 8.20 19.32
CA ASP A 265 -11.99 9.61 18.98
C ASP A 265 -11.29 9.85 17.64
N PHE A 266 -11.19 8.82 16.79
CA PHE A 266 -10.65 8.95 15.44
C PHE A 266 -11.31 10.12 14.70
N PRO A 267 -10.54 11.03 14.05
CA PRO A 267 -11.12 12.20 13.41
C PRO A 267 -12.07 11.81 12.26
N THR A 268 -13.36 12.08 12.43
CA THR A 268 -14.40 11.93 11.39
C THR A 268 -15.06 13.27 11.09
N THR A 269 -15.63 13.42 9.90
CA THR A 269 -16.40 14.63 9.56
C THR A 269 -17.89 14.49 9.90
N SER A 270 -18.58 15.62 10.01
CA SER A 270 -19.98 15.64 10.45
C SER A 270 -20.96 14.93 9.51
N ASP A 271 -20.55 14.77 8.25
CA ASP A 271 -21.25 14.11 7.15
C ASP A 271 -20.77 12.67 6.91
N ALA A 272 -19.92 12.14 7.79
CA ALA A 272 -19.45 10.76 7.73
C ALA A 272 -20.61 9.76 7.63
N PHE A 273 -20.40 8.71 6.84
CA PHE A 273 -21.31 7.57 6.78
C PHE A 273 -21.43 6.89 8.16
N GLN A 274 -20.30 6.71 8.85
CA GLN A 274 -20.23 6.29 10.24
C GLN A 274 -19.19 7.17 10.97
N SER A 275 -19.62 7.81 12.05
CA SER A 275 -18.79 8.72 12.86
C SER A 275 -18.38 8.17 14.22
N ASN A 276 -18.96 7.04 14.64
CA ASN A 276 -18.66 6.44 15.93
C ASN A 276 -17.94 5.12 15.72
N TYR A 277 -16.82 4.99 16.41
CA TYR A 277 -16.08 3.75 16.54
C TYR A 277 -16.91 2.66 17.22
N SER A 278 -16.84 1.45 16.70
CA SER A 278 -17.50 0.27 17.25
C SER A 278 -16.53 -0.92 17.35
N GLY A 279 -16.89 -1.92 18.16
CA GLY A 279 -16.11 -3.15 18.26
C GLY A 279 -14.67 -2.97 18.79
N SER A 280 -13.77 -3.75 18.20
CA SER A 280 -12.34 -3.83 18.59
C SER A 280 -11.38 -3.21 17.57
N GLY A 281 -11.91 -2.74 16.44
CA GLY A 281 -11.19 -2.04 15.40
C GLY A 281 -12.10 -1.77 14.21
N ASP A 282 -12.18 -0.52 13.75
CA ASP A 282 -12.97 -0.17 12.57
C ASP A 282 -12.03 0.13 11.41
N ALA A 283 -12.46 -0.19 10.18
CA ALA A 283 -11.81 0.36 9.01
C ALA A 283 -12.14 1.85 8.91
N PHE A 284 -11.25 2.64 8.30
CA PHE A 284 -11.54 4.03 7.96
C PHE A 284 -11.32 4.29 6.47
N LEU A 285 -11.96 5.35 5.99
CA LEU A 285 -11.68 5.96 4.70
C LEU A 285 -11.65 7.48 4.90
N THR A 286 -10.50 8.09 4.60
CA THR A 286 -10.21 9.48 4.90
C THR A 286 -9.65 10.19 3.69
N LYS A 287 -10.05 11.46 3.51
CA LYS A 287 -9.44 12.37 2.55
C LYS A 287 -8.76 13.55 3.25
N ILE A 288 -7.46 13.72 3.01
CA ILE A 288 -6.66 14.85 3.49
C ILE A 288 -6.22 15.70 2.30
N SER A 289 -6.26 17.02 2.47
CA SER A 289 -5.86 17.97 1.45
C SER A 289 -4.42 17.73 0.96
N SER A 290 -4.13 18.07 -0.30
CA SER A 290 -2.84 17.84 -0.96
C SER A 290 -1.61 18.49 -0.29
N ASN A 291 -1.82 19.37 0.68
CA ASN A 291 -0.78 19.99 1.49
C ASN A 291 -0.76 19.49 2.96
N GLY A 292 -1.51 18.45 3.29
CA GLY A 292 -1.60 17.86 4.64
C GLY A 292 -2.34 18.70 5.69
N SER A 293 -2.81 19.90 5.35
CA SER A 293 -3.31 20.87 6.36
C SER A 293 -4.77 20.70 6.76
N ARG A 294 -5.57 19.94 6.01
CA ARG A 294 -7.02 19.87 6.20
C ARG A 294 -7.58 18.47 5.98
N LEU A 295 -8.41 18.04 6.92
CA LEU A 295 -9.34 16.92 6.75
C LEU A 295 -10.50 17.38 5.84
N GLU A 296 -10.58 16.86 4.63
CA GLU A 296 -11.65 17.19 3.67
C GLU A 296 -12.92 16.42 4.00
N TRP A 297 -12.80 15.10 4.20
CA TRP A 297 -13.84 14.25 4.78
C TRP A 297 -13.19 13.00 5.42
N SER A 298 -13.91 12.36 6.34
CA SER A 298 -13.48 11.10 6.95
C SER A 298 -14.65 10.33 7.52
N THR A 299 -14.68 9.02 7.26
CA THR A 299 -15.68 8.11 7.77
C THR A 299 -15.04 6.83 8.29
N LEU A 300 -15.73 6.20 9.24
CA LEU A 300 -15.48 4.82 9.62
C LEU A 300 -16.32 3.87 8.76
N VAL A 301 -15.92 2.60 8.75
CA VAL A 301 -16.66 1.48 8.19
C VAL A 301 -16.42 0.28 9.12
N GLY A 302 -17.42 -0.04 9.94
CA GLY A 302 -17.28 -1.14 10.90
C GLY A 302 -18.55 -1.62 11.58
N GLY A 303 -18.40 -2.64 12.41
CA GLY A 303 -19.46 -3.36 13.12
C GLY A 303 -19.07 -3.70 14.56
N THR A 304 -19.53 -4.84 15.07
CA THR A 304 -19.27 -5.23 16.47
C THR A 304 -17.92 -5.90 16.72
N ASP A 305 -17.20 -6.31 15.67
CA ASP A 305 -15.90 -6.98 15.76
C ASP A 305 -14.75 -6.13 15.18
N GLU A 306 -13.96 -6.64 14.22
CA GLU A 306 -12.75 -6.00 13.71
C GLU A 306 -12.79 -5.91 12.18
N GLU A 307 -12.53 -4.72 11.65
CA GLU A 307 -12.49 -4.39 10.23
C GLU A 307 -11.13 -3.81 9.79
N TYR A 308 -10.66 -4.21 8.62
CA TYR A 308 -9.44 -3.69 8.00
C TYR A 308 -9.76 -3.12 6.62
N GLY A 309 -9.46 -1.85 6.37
CA GLY A 309 -9.49 -1.27 5.03
C GLY A 309 -8.19 -1.57 4.30
N ARG A 310 -8.17 -2.54 3.39
CA ARG A 310 -6.92 -3.11 2.83
C ARG A 310 -6.45 -2.43 1.56
N GLY A 311 -7.37 -2.05 0.69
CA GLY A 311 -7.07 -1.42 -0.59
C GLY A 311 -8.01 -0.28 -0.88
N VAL A 312 -7.48 0.77 -1.51
CA VAL A 312 -8.25 1.92 -1.95
C VAL A 312 -7.84 2.32 -3.37
N ASP A 313 -8.83 2.78 -4.14
CA ASP A 313 -8.59 3.38 -5.45
C ASP A 313 -9.62 4.45 -5.80
N VAL A 314 -9.27 5.30 -6.77
CA VAL A 314 -10.09 6.41 -7.25
C VAL A 314 -10.43 6.23 -8.74
N ASP A 315 -11.68 6.49 -9.12
CA ASP A 315 -12.08 6.44 -10.53
C ASP A 315 -11.83 7.77 -11.27
N SER A 316 -12.06 7.81 -12.58
CA SER A 316 -11.83 9.02 -13.40
C SER A 316 -12.68 10.25 -13.01
N LEU A 317 -13.65 10.08 -12.12
CA LEU A 317 -14.48 11.13 -11.53
C LEU A 317 -14.12 11.39 -10.05
N ASP A 318 -12.99 10.84 -9.59
CA ASP A 318 -12.49 10.84 -8.22
C ASP A 318 -13.48 10.26 -7.20
N ASN A 319 -14.40 9.38 -7.60
CA ASN A 319 -15.14 8.57 -6.62
C ASN A 319 -14.20 7.51 -6.07
N VAL A 320 -14.38 7.19 -4.79
CA VAL A 320 -13.46 6.33 -4.05
C VAL A 320 -14.10 4.97 -3.81
N ILE A 321 -13.35 3.89 -4.03
CA ILE A 321 -13.71 2.56 -3.56
C ILE A 321 -12.69 2.05 -2.55
N LEU A 322 -13.20 1.45 -1.48
CA LEU A 322 -12.46 0.76 -0.44
C LEU A 322 -12.85 -0.72 -0.48
N ALA A 323 -11.83 -1.60 -0.50
CA ALA A 323 -11.98 -3.01 -0.21
C ALA A 323 -11.33 -3.36 1.11
N GLY A 324 -12.01 -4.18 1.90
CA GLY A 324 -11.54 -4.55 3.21
C GLY A 324 -12.04 -5.88 3.67
N GLN A 325 -11.65 -6.23 4.89
CA GLN A 325 -11.95 -7.50 5.54
C GLN A 325 -12.74 -7.19 6.81
N THR A 326 -13.80 -7.94 7.06
CA THR A 326 -14.66 -7.78 8.25
C THR A 326 -14.83 -9.10 8.95
N ARG A 327 -14.74 -9.09 10.28
CA ARG A 327 -15.24 -10.18 11.13
C ARG A 327 -16.67 -9.95 11.59
N SER A 328 -17.15 -8.72 11.48
CA SER A 328 -18.49 -8.32 11.90
C SER A 328 -19.56 -8.95 11.02
N THR A 329 -20.67 -9.30 11.66
CA THR A 329 -21.87 -9.80 10.96
C THR A 329 -22.96 -8.74 10.84
N ASP A 330 -22.68 -7.52 11.30
CA ASP A 330 -23.64 -6.43 11.49
C ASP A 330 -23.18 -5.07 10.92
N LEU A 331 -22.32 -5.06 9.91
CA LEU A 331 -22.06 -3.87 9.09
C LEU A 331 -23.37 -3.20 8.64
N GLN A 332 -23.42 -1.87 8.68
CA GLN A 332 -24.58 -1.07 8.29
C GLN A 332 -24.75 -1.01 6.76
N THR A 333 -24.93 -2.15 6.11
CA THR A 333 -24.98 -2.24 4.65
C THR A 333 -25.99 -1.28 4.02
N SER A 334 -25.64 -0.74 2.85
CA SER A 334 -26.45 0.25 2.14
C SER A 334 -26.33 0.02 0.64
N ASN A 335 -27.46 -0.01 -0.09
CA ASN A 335 -27.50 -0.36 -1.52
C ASN A 335 -26.67 -1.61 -1.88
N ALA A 336 -26.63 -2.59 -0.97
CA ALA A 336 -25.67 -3.67 -1.00
C ALA A 336 -25.94 -4.71 -2.09
N ILE A 337 -24.87 -5.23 -2.67
CA ILE A 337 -24.89 -6.37 -3.58
C ILE A 337 -25.19 -7.65 -2.78
N GLN A 338 -24.52 -7.79 -1.64
CA GLN A 338 -24.70 -8.84 -0.65
C GLN A 338 -24.91 -8.17 0.73
N PRO A 339 -26.17 -8.10 1.22
CA PRO A 339 -26.51 -7.37 2.44
C PRO A 339 -26.19 -8.13 3.74
N ASN A 340 -25.82 -9.40 3.66
CA ASN A 340 -25.53 -10.23 4.84
C ASN A 340 -24.17 -10.90 4.70
N HIS A 341 -23.49 -11.05 5.82
CA HIS A 341 -22.27 -11.83 5.95
C HIS A 341 -22.47 -13.27 5.42
N GLY A 342 -21.61 -13.68 4.51
CA GLY A 342 -21.61 -14.96 3.80
C GLY A 342 -21.23 -16.12 4.70
N GLY A 343 -20.25 -15.95 5.59
CA GLY A 343 -19.86 -16.98 6.56
C GLY A 343 -18.37 -16.96 6.88
N GLY A 344 -17.85 -18.04 7.48
CA GLY A 344 -16.46 -18.06 7.92
C GLY A 344 -16.14 -17.07 9.05
N THR A 345 -14.85 -16.79 9.24
CA THR A 345 -14.36 -15.84 10.25
C THR A 345 -14.14 -14.45 9.68
N TYR A 346 -13.89 -14.36 8.37
CA TYR A 346 -13.79 -13.10 7.66
C TYR A 346 -14.54 -13.20 6.35
N ASP A 347 -15.30 -12.14 6.08
CA ASP A 347 -15.81 -11.80 4.77
C ASP A 347 -15.06 -10.57 4.23
N THR A 348 -15.12 -10.38 2.92
CA THR A 348 -14.75 -9.11 2.31
C THR A 348 -15.89 -8.11 2.47
N PHE A 349 -15.58 -6.83 2.59
CA PHE A 349 -16.55 -5.76 2.35
C PHE A 349 -16.05 -4.81 1.27
N LEU A 350 -17.00 -4.19 0.58
CA LEU A 350 -16.76 -3.10 -0.38
C LEU A 350 -17.57 -1.88 0.04
N TYR A 351 -16.89 -0.75 0.14
CA TYR A 351 -17.50 0.56 0.38
C TYR A 351 -17.15 1.48 -0.79
N LYS A 352 -18.15 2.13 -1.40
CA LYS A 352 -17.93 3.15 -2.43
C LYS A 352 -18.60 4.46 -2.01
N CYS A 353 -17.89 5.57 -2.18
CA CYS A 353 -18.42 6.91 -1.96
C CYS A 353 -18.07 7.86 -3.11
N THR A 354 -18.75 9.00 -3.19
CA THR A 354 -18.41 10.06 -4.15
C THR A 354 -17.09 10.75 -3.78
N PHE A 355 -16.62 11.64 -4.66
CA PHE A 355 -15.50 12.54 -4.40
C PHE A 355 -15.65 13.37 -3.10
N GLU A 356 -16.88 13.73 -2.76
CA GLU A 356 -17.25 14.47 -1.55
C GLU A 356 -17.45 13.58 -0.32
N GLY A 357 -17.25 12.26 -0.44
CA GLY A 357 -17.43 11.31 0.66
C GLY A 357 -18.87 10.82 0.85
N GLU A 358 -19.80 11.15 -0.06
CA GLU A 358 -21.18 10.69 0.04
C GLU A 358 -21.27 9.19 -0.27
N ASN A 359 -21.75 8.39 0.69
CA ASN A 359 -21.90 6.94 0.52
C ASN A 359 -22.79 6.57 -0.68
N GLN A 360 -22.25 5.74 -1.57
CA GLN A 360 -22.98 5.13 -2.68
C GLN A 360 -23.46 3.72 -2.33
N PHE A 361 -22.57 2.88 -1.77
CA PHE A 361 -22.94 1.58 -1.21
C PHE A 361 -21.93 1.06 -0.19
N LEU A 362 -22.42 0.19 0.70
CA LEU A 362 -21.63 -0.71 1.54
C LEU A 362 -22.19 -2.12 1.42
N SER A 363 -21.35 -3.09 1.08
CA SER A 363 -21.76 -4.48 0.87
C SER A 363 -20.74 -5.44 1.46
N TYR A 364 -21.21 -6.59 1.96
CA TYR A 364 -20.35 -7.77 2.09
C TYR A 364 -20.00 -8.31 0.68
N LEU A 365 -19.02 -9.20 0.64
CA LEU A 365 -18.67 -10.03 -0.50
C LEU A 365 -18.00 -11.30 0.05
N GLY A 366 -18.59 -12.47 -0.21
CA GLY A 366 -18.02 -13.71 0.31
C GLY A 366 -18.99 -14.89 0.28
N GLY A 367 -18.43 -16.09 0.39
CA GLY A 367 -19.16 -17.34 0.53
C GLY A 367 -19.26 -17.77 2.00
N ASN A 368 -19.49 -19.07 2.23
CA ASN A 368 -19.63 -19.61 3.60
C ASN A 368 -18.28 -19.87 4.31
N GLN A 369 -17.17 -19.47 3.69
CA GLN A 369 -15.81 -19.73 4.16
C GLN A 369 -15.08 -18.40 4.43
N PHE A 370 -13.76 -18.47 4.58
CA PHE A 370 -12.93 -17.28 4.75
C PHE A 370 -12.69 -16.65 3.38
N ASP A 371 -13.10 -15.40 3.20
CA ASP A 371 -13.01 -14.64 1.95
C ASP A 371 -12.30 -13.30 2.22
N LEU A 372 -11.15 -13.10 1.58
CA LEU A 372 -10.33 -11.89 1.76
C LEU A 372 -10.18 -11.13 0.46
N ALA A 373 -10.27 -9.80 0.57
CA ALA A 373 -9.67 -8.87 -0.36
C ALA A 373 -8.40 -8.30 0.26
N TYR A 374 -7.37 -8.17 -0.56
CA TYR A 374 -6.12 -7.52 -0.21
C TYR A 374 -5.96 -6.18 -0.94
N ASP A 375 -6.60 -6.02 -2.10
CA ASP A 375 -6.55 -4.76 -2.84
C ASP A 375 -7.82 -4.55 -3.69
N VAL A 376 -8.02 -3.32 -4.15
CA VAL A 376 -9.02 -2.96 -5.17
C VAL A 376 -8.46 -1.91 -6.11
N LYS A 377 -8.72 -2.08 -7.41
CA LYS A 377 -8.37 -1.10 -8.44
C LYS A 377 -9.50 -0.87 -9.42
N PHE A 378 -9.62 0.33 -9.96
CA PHE A 378 -10.44 0.62 -11.12
C PHE A 378 -9.71 0.22 -12.39
N ASP A 379 -10.43 -0.48 -13.28
CA ASP A 379 -9.94 -0.69 -14.63
C ASP A 379 -10.11 0.57 -15.49
N THR A 380 -9.58 0.53 -16.72
CA THR A 380 -9.66 1.63 -17.72
C THR A 380 -11.08 2.09 -18.08
N ASN A 381 -12.14 1.46 -17.59
CA ASN A 381 -13.53 1.83 -17.79
C ASN A 381 -14.23 2.13 -16.45
N ASP A 382 -13.46 2.45 -15.41
CA ASP A 382 -13.93 2.75 -14.05
C ASP A 382 -14.75 1.62 -13.42
N ARG A 383 -14.43 0.37 -13.75
CA ARG A 383 -15.01 -0.79 -13.05
C ARG A 383 -14.05 -1.28 -11.97
N PRO A 384 -14.54 -1.50 -10.75
CA PRO A 384 -13.68 -2.01 -9.69
C PRO A 384 -13.32 -3.48 -9.91
N VAL A 385 -12.07 -3.81 -9.64
CA VAL A 385 -11.47 -5.15 -9.64
C VAL A 385 -10.90 -5.37 -8.25
N VAL A 386 -11.37 -6.41 -7.58
CA VAL A 386 -10.97 -6.77 -6.21
C VAL A 386 -10.05 -7.99 -6.30
N VAL A 387 -8.93 -7.96 -5.57
CA VAL A 387 -7.89 -8.99 -5.60
C VAL A 387 -7.79 -9.71 -4.26
#